data_AF-A0A521XJF9-F1
#
_entry.id   AF-A0A521XJF9-F1
#
_cell.length_a   1.000
_cell.length_b   1.000
_cell.length_c   1.000
_cell.angle_alpha   90.00
_cell.angle_beta   90.00
_cell.angle_gamma   90.00
#
_symmetry.space_group_name_H-M   'P 1'
#
loop_
_entity.id
_entity.type
_entity.pdbx_description
1 polymer ?
#
loop_
_entity_poly.entity_id
_entity_poly.type
_entity_poly.pdbx_seq_one_letter_code
_entity_poly.pdbx_strand_id
1 'polypeptide(L)'
;MNLRQKPNWSIIAPVALIVAVIGAVIWFDAATGGEAKPNPPLGEIGTPVRPTYVPPTATPFGAHPTPTPRPTSSAAPPAVSGTKDQRDAKRRVDLLLLLNAANQLKARDGSFPDTHNNVQTVCKYKDSDAGCVLKDFIDGGIPEDPLGNGEGYWMQADGTRVRFFASLENSIDDSEKCPTTDAELVKHDNLICISAP
;
A
#
# COMPACT_ATOMS: atom_id res chain seq x y z
N MET A 1 24.87 -37.51 -53.74
CA MET A 1 24.33 -36.13 -53.81
C MET A 1 24.15 -35.62 -52.39
N ASN A 2 24.94 -34.63 -51.96
CA ASN A 2 24.79 -33.98 -50.65
C ASN A 2 24.75 -32.47 -50.88
N LEU A 3 23.56 -31.87 -50.82
CA LEU A 3 23.36 -30.43 -50.91
C LEU A 3 23.57 -29.83 -49.52
N ARG A 4 24.77 -29.28 -49.25
CA ARG A 4 24.98 -28.38 -48.11
C ARG A 4 24.31 -27.04 -48.40
N GLN A 5 23.13 -26.83 -47.82
CA GLN A 5 22.46 -25.53 -47.76
C GLN A 5 23.39 -24.55 -47.01
N LYS A 6 23.80 -23.46 -47.67
CA LYS A 6 24.61 -22.42 -47.03
C LYS A 6 23.69 -21.55 -46.15
N PRO A 7 23.95 -21.41 -44.85
CA PRO A 7 23.10 -20.61 -43.96
C PRO A 7 23.09 -19.15 -44.41
N ASN A 8 21.90 -18.56 -44.55
CA ASN A 8 21.72 -17.19 -45.03
C ASN A 8 22.01 -16.19 -43.90
N TRP A 9 23.29 -15.83 -43.76
CA TRP A 9 23.82 -15.03 -42.67
C TRP A 9 23.15 -13.65 -42.51
N SER A 10 22.62 -13.08 -43.60
CA SER A 10 21.87 -11.81 -43.56
C SER A 10 20.55 -11.90 -42.79
N ILE A 11 20.00 -13.10 -42.60
CA ILE A 11 18.78 -13.35 -41.80
C ILE A 11 19.17 -13.88 -40.41
N ILE A 12 20.22 -14.70 -40.33
CA ILE A 12 20.62 -15.34 -39.07
C ILE A 12 21.20 -14.33 -38.08
N ALA A 13 21.98 -13.36 -38.56
CA ALA A 13 22.60 -12.35 -37.69
C ALA A 13 21.58 -11.46 -36.94
N PRO A 14 20.57 -10.85 -37.58
CA PRO A 14 19.58 -10.04 -36.86
C PRO A 14 18.68 -10.89 -35.95
N VAL A 15 18.33 -12.11 -36.35
CA VAL A 15 17.53 -13.02 -35.51
C VAL A 15 18.32 -13.43 -34.25
N ALA A 16 19.60 -13.77 -34.39
CA ALA A 16 20.46 -14.10 -33.26
C ALA A 16 20.63 -12.92 -32.29
N LEU A 17 20.72 -11.69 -32.82
CA LEU A 17 20.75 -10.48 -31.99
C LEU A 17 19.47 -10.31 -31.18
N ILE A 18 18.30 -10.47 -31.80
CA ILE A 18 17.00 -10.37 -31.12
C ILE A 18 16.89 -11.42 -30.01
N VAL A 19 17.27 -12.67 -30.29
CA VAL A 19 17.25 -13.75 -29.28
C VAL A 19 18.19 -13.45 -28.12
N ALA A 20 19.39 -12.91 -28.39
CA ALA A 20 20.34 -12.53 -27.35
C ALA A 20 19.81 -11.38 -26.47
N VAL A 21 19.17 -10.37 -27.06
CA VAL A 21 18.57 -9.25 -26.32
C VAL A 21 17.41 -9.73 -25.45
N ILE A 22 16.50 -10.55 -25.99
CA ILE A 22 15.38 -11.11 -25.22
C ILE A 22 15.91 -11.98 -24.06
N GLY A 23 16.92 -12.82 -24.32
CA GLY A 23 17.54 -13.62 -23.28
C GLY A 23 18.19 -12.78 -22.17
N ALA A 24 18.82 -11.67 -22.52
CA ALA A 24 19.40 -10.74 -21.54
C ALA A 24 18.33 -10.04 -20.70
N VAL A 25 17.19 -9.66 -21.29
CA VAL A 25 16.06 -9.09 -20.55
C VAL A 25 15.48 -10.11 -19.57
N ILE A 26 15.24 -11.35 -20.01
CA ILE A 26 14.70 -12.41 -19.15
C ILE A 26 15.67 -12.71 -17.99
N TRP A 27 16.98 -12.77 -18.27
CA TRP A 27 17.97 -13.02 -17.23
C TRP A 27 18.07 -11.86 -16.24
N PHE A 28 18.03 -10.62 -16.74
CA PHE A 28 18.03 -9.43 -15.90
C PHE A 28 16.80 -9.41 -14.99
N ASP A 29 15.61 -9.64 -15.55
CA ASP A 29 14.35 -9.74 -14.80
C ASP A 29 14.43 -10.84 -13.73
N ALA A 30 14.88 -12.05 -14.09
CA ALA A 30 15.05 -13.15 -13.13
C ALA A 30 16.09 -12.85 -12.02
N ALA A 31 17.15 -12.09 -12.32
CA ALA A 31 18.19 -11.74 -11.35
C ALA A 31 17.78 -10.59 -10.42
N THR A 32 16.93 -9.67 -10.88
CA THR A 32 16.45 -8.51 -10.10
C THR A 32 15.13 -8.76 -9.38
N GLY A 33 14.58 -9.97 -9.46
CA GLY A 33 13.37 -10.36 -8.74
C GLY A 33 12.08 -10.20 -9.54
N GLY A 34 12.15 -10.51 -10.83
CA GLY A 34 11.01 -10.61 -11.74
C GLY A 34 9.91 -11.48 -11.13
N GLU A 35 8.71 -10.93 -11.18
CA GLU A 35 7.52 -11.35 -10.44
C GLU A 35 7.64 -11.07 -8.93
N ALA A 36 7.40 -9.80 -8.56
CA ALA A 36 6.65 -9.53 -7.34
C ALA A 36 5.40 -10.42 -7.38
N LYS A 37 5.43 -11.51 -6.60
CA LYS A 37 4.32 -12.45 -6.49
C LYS A 37 3.03 -11.62 -6.41
N PRO A 38 2.05 -11.81 -7.32
CA PRO A 38 0.80 -11.08 -7.23
C PRO A 38 0.31 -11.20 -5.81
N ASN A 39 -0.03 -10.08 -5.17
CA ASN A 39 -0.65 -10.15 -3.86
C ASN A 39 -1.78 -11.17 -3.93
N PRO A 40 -1.86 -12.13 -2.99
CA PRO A 40 -2.91 -13.12 -3.02
C PRO A 40 -4.24 -12.40 -3.22
N PRO A 41 -5.11 -12.84 -4.15
CA PRO A 41 -6.46 -12.31 -4.22
C PRO A 41 -7.04 -12.37 -2.80
N LEU A 42 -7.78 -11.34 -2.37
CA LEU A 42 -8.25 -11.12 -0.99
C LEU A 42 -8.95 -12.34 -0.32
N GLY A 43 -9.19 -13.44 -1.02
CA GLY A 43 -9.64 -14.73 -0.47
C GLY A 43 -8.55 -15.73 -0.07
N GLU A 44 -7.26 -15.52 -0.37
CA GLU A 44 -6.16 -16.43 0.02
C GLU A 44 -5.46 -16.02 1.33
N ILE A 45 -5.52 -14.74 1.70
CA ILE A 45 -5.37 -14.36 3.10
C ILE A 45 -6.64 -14.80 3.82
N GLY A 46 -6.66 -16.05 4.27
CA GLY A 46 -7.79 -16.61 4.99
C GLY A 46 -8.33 -15.58 5.98
N THR A 47 -9.64 -15.32 5.95
CA THR A 47 -10.30 -14.49 6.95
C THR A 47 -9.72 -14.85 8.32
N PRO A 48 -9.30 -13.89 9.17
CA PRO A 48 -8.90 -14.23 10.52
C PRO A 48 -10.02 -15.07 11.10
N VAL A 49 -9.73 -16.35 11.37
CA VAL A 49 -10.72 -17.28 11.88
C VAL A 49 -11.12 -16.71 13.23
N ARG A 50 -12.28 -16.04 13.27
CA ARG A 50 -12.94 -15.72 14.53
C ARG A 50 -13.03 -17.07 15.25
N PRO A 51 -12.44 -17.24 16.45
CA PRO A 51 -12.60 -18.48 17.16
C PRO A 51 -14.11 -18.72 17.27
N THR A 52 -14.56 -19.87 16.78
CA THR A 52 -15.95 -20.29 16.90
C THR A 52 -16.28 -20.18 18.38
N TYR A 53 -17.34 -19.43 18.72
CA TYR A 53 -17.82 -19.41 20.09
C TYR A 53 -18.22 -20.84 20.45
N VAL A 54 -17.39 -21.51 21.24
CA VAL A 54 -17.72 -22.80 21.84
C VAL A 54 -18.54 -22.44 23.08
N PRO A 55 -19.87 -22.67 23.10
CA PRO A 55 -20.61 -22.55 24.34
C PRO A 55 -19.98 -23.50 25.35
N PRO A 56 -19.79 -23.10 26.63
CA PRO A 56 -19.19 -23.99 27.61
C PRO A 56 -20.04 -25.25 27.71
N THR A 57 -19.48 -26.39 27.27
CA THR A 57 -20.05 -27.70 27.56
C THR A 57 -20.08 -27.84 29.07
N ALA A 58 -21.27 -28.03 29.64
CA ALA A 58 -21.43 -28.32 31.06
C ALA A 58 -20.73 -29.65 31.38
N THR A 59 -19.50 -29.59 31.91
CA THR A 59 -18.82 -30.74 32.48
C THR A 59 -19.27 -30.92 33.94
N PRO A 60 -19.49 -32.16 34.42
CA PRO A 60 -19.93 -32.41 35.79
C PRO A 60 -18.84 -32.07 36.81
N PHE A 61 -19.27 -31.68 38.01
CA PHE A 61 -18.45 -31.31 39.17
C PHE A 61 -17.32 -32.31 39.47
N GLY A 62 -16.08 -31.83 39.40
CA GLY A 62 -14.89 -32.52 39.89
C GLY A 62 -13.69 -31.57 39.97
N ALA A 63 -13.05 -31.54 41.15
CA ALA A 63 -11.88 -30.75 41.59
C ALA A 63 -11.36 -29.64 40.64
N HIS A 64 -11.60 -28.39 41.02
CA HIS A 64 -11.03 -27.20 40.39
C HIS A 64 -9.49 -27.16 40.57
N PRO A 65 -8.68 -27.08 39.49
CA PRO A 65 -7.33 -26.57 39.61
C PRO A 65 -7.40 -25.07 39.92
N THR A 66 -6.63 -24.60 40.90
CA THR A 66 -6.46 -23.17 41.20
C THR A 66 -6.08 -22.44 39.91
N PRO A 67 -6.85 -21.41 39.47
CA PRO A 67 -6.49 -20.66 38.28
C PRO A 67 -5.14 -19.96 38.53
N THR A 68 -4.12 -20.34 37.77
CA THR A 68 -2.88 -19.57 37.69
C THR A 68 -3.27 -18.16 37.21
N PRO A 69 -2.90 -17.08 37.94
CA PRO A 69 -3.21 -15.73 37.49
C PRO A 69 -2.62 -15.53 36.10
N ARG A 70 -3.51 -15.27 35.13
CA ARG A 70 -3.14 -14.80 33.79
C ARG A 70 -2.36 -13.51 33.99
N PRO A 71 -1.14 -13.37 33.44
CA PRO A 71 -0.49 -12.08 33.46
C PRO A 71 -1.43 -11.09 32.78
N THR A 72 -1.91 -10.12 33.55
CA THR A 72 -2.56 -8.94 32.99
C THR A 72 -1.51 -8.30 32.09
N SER A 73 -1.64 -8.51 30.78
CA SER A 73 -1.03 -7.59 29.84
C SER A 73 -1.70 -6.25 30.13
N SER A 74 -1.06 -5.45 30.97
CA SER A 74 -1.25 -4.02 30.96
C SER A 74 -1.01 -3.63 29.52
N ALA A 75 -2.07 -3.29 28.79
CA ALA A 75 -1.96 -2.86 27.41
C ALA A 75 -0.99 -1.68 27.41
N ALA A 76 0.24 -1.96 26.99
CA ALA A 76 1.13 -0.92 26.54
C ALA A 76 0.43 -0.20 25.38
N PRO A 77 0.65 1.11 25.19
CA PRO A 77 0.16 1.81 24.01
C PRO A 77 0.49 0.98 22.76
N PRO A 78 -0.38 0.96 21.73
CA PRO A 78 -0.16 0.13 20.55
C PRO A 78 1.27 0.37 20.05
N ALA A 79 2.10 -0.67 20.16
CA ALA A 79 3.48 -0.56 19.75
C ALA A 79 3.47 -0.21 18.26
N VAL A 80 4.17 0.88 17.90
CA VAL A 80 4.54 1.18 16.52
C VAL A 80 5.02 -0.13 15.89
N SER A 81 4.23 -0.71 15.00
CA SER A 81 4.50 -2.06 14.54
C SER A 81 5.49 -2.03 13.37
N GLY A 82 6.50 -2.91 13.42
CA GLY A 82 7.37 -3.24 12.29
C GLY A 82 8.71 -2.49 12.23
N THR A 83 9.49 -2.77 11.19
CA THR A 83 10.68 -1.99 10.80
C THR A 83 10.28 -0.75 10.01
N LYS A 84 11.21 0.21 9.81
CA LYS A 84 10.97 1.37 8.94
C LYS A 84 10.52 0.94 7.55
N ASP A 85 11.18 -0.05 6.96
CA ASP A 85 10.83 -0.58 5.64
C ASP A 85 9.40 -1.12 5.57
N GLN A 86 8.97 -1.84 6.62
CA GLN A 86 7.60 -2.36 6.69
C GLN A 86 6.57 -1.24 6.80
N ARG A 87 6.86 -0.19 7.58
CA ARG A 87 5.98 0.97 7.71
C ARG A 87 5.92 1.79 6.43
N ASP A 88 7.05 2.00 5.77
CA ASP A 88 7.13 2.73 4.51
C ASP A 88 6.44 1.98 3.36
N ALA A 89 6.60 0.65 3.30
CA ALA A 89 5.85 -0.19 2.38
C ALA A 89 4.35 -0.07 2.62
N LYS A 90 3.91 -0.08 3.89
CA LYS A 90 2.51 0.15 4.24
C LYS A 90 2.02 1.53 3.79
N ARG A 91 2.79 2.61 4.03
CA ARG A 91 2.43 3.96 3.58
C ARG A 91 2.21 4.04 2.07
N ARG A 92 3.07 3.37 1.28
CA ARG A 92 2.93 3.31 -0.18
C ARG A 92 1.65 2.58 -0.61
N VAL A 93 1.32 1.46 0.04
CA VAL A 93 0.07 0.73 -0.22
C VAL A 93 -1.15 1.55 0.19
N ASP A 94 -1.09 2.23 1.33
CA ASP A 94 -2.18 3.08 1.82
C ASP A 94 -2.47 4.23 0.85
N LEU A 95 -1.45 4.83 0.22
CA LEU A 95 -1.64 5.83 -0.85
C LEU A 95 -2.38 5.26 -2.07
N LEU A 96 -2.08 4.03 -2.48
CA LEU A 96 -2.80 3.36 -3.58
C LEU A 96 -4.26 3.09 -3.21
N LEU A 97 -4.51 2.70 -1.96
CA LEU A 97 -5.86 2.46 -1.44
C LEU A 97 -6.69 3.75 -1.43
N LEU A 98 -6.11 4.85 -0.96
CA LEU A 98 -6.72 6.19 -1.00
C LEU A 98 -7.01 6.65 -2.43
N LEU A 99 -6.07 6.45 -3.35
CA LEU A 99 -6.27 6.80 -4.76
C LEU A 99 -7.40 5.99 -5.40
N ASN A 100 -7.44 4.68 -5.12
CA ASN A 100 -8.52 3.82 -5.59
C ASN A 100 -9.88 4.25 -5.04
N ALA A 101 -9.96 4.58 -3.75
CA ALA A 101 -11.18 5.10 -3.13
C ALA A 101 -11.63 6.42 -3.77
N ALA A 102 -10.69 7.34 -4.04
CA ALA A 102 -10.98 8.60 -4.70
C ALA A 102 -11.51 8.39 -6.13
N ASN A 103 -10.92 7.45 -6.87
CA ASN A 103 -11.40 7.11 -8.22
C ASN A 103 -12.82 6.52 -8.20
N GLN A 104 -13.14 5.68 -7.23
CA GLN A 104 -14.49 5.16 -7.05
C GLN A 104 -15.50 6.26 -6.69
N LEU A 105 -15.11 7.17 -5.79
CA LEU A 105 -15.93 8.34 -5.47
C LEU A 105 -16.18 9.20 -6.71
N LYS A 106 -15.14 9.51 -7.49
CA LYS A 106 -15.27 10.28 -8.73
C LYS A 106 -16.16 9.57 -9.76
N ALA A 107 -16.09 8.25 -9.86
CA ALA A 107 -16.98 7.48 -10.72
C ALA A 107 -18.45 7.54 -10.27
N ARG A 108 -18.71 7.65 -8.95
CA ARG A 108 -20.06 7.77 -8.38
C ARG A 108 -20.62 9.19 -8.50
N ASP A 109 -19.83 10.19 -8.11
CA ASP A 109 -20.30 11.56 -7.89
C ASP A 109 -19.86 12.55 -8.97
N GLY A 110 -18.96 12.13 -9.86
CA GLY A 110 -18.42 12.96 -10.95
C GLY A 110 -17.23 13.83 -10.56
N SER A 111 -16.86 13.90 -9.28
CA SER A 111 -15.73 14.69 -8.78
C SER A 111 -14.97 14.00 -7.64
N PHE A 112 -13.71 14.37 -7.45
CA PHE A 112 -12.96 14.07 -6.23
C PHE A 112 -13.47 14.92 -5.05
N PRO A 113 -13.07 14.60 -3.79
CA PRO A 113 -13.29 15.52 -2.69
C PRO A 113 -12.56 16.84 -3.00
N ASP A 114 -13.15 17.99 -2.65
CA ASP A 114 -12.55 19.29 -2.91
C ASP A 114 -11.95 19.86 -1.62
N THR A 115 -10.65 20.13 -1.64
CA THR A 115 -9.95 20.84 -0.55
C THR A 115 -9.73 22.32 -0.89
N HIS A 116 -10.36 22.81 -1.96
CA HIS A 116 -10.12 24.09 -2.61
C HIS A 116 -8.64 24.27 -2.95
N ASN A 117 -8.02 23.19 -3.42
CA ASN A 117 -6.59 23.11 -3.73
C ASN A 117 -5.66 23.40 -2.53
N ASN A 118 -6.16 23.33 -1.28
CA ASN A 118 -5.32 23.40 -0.08
C ASN A 118 -4.87 22.01 0.35
N VAL A 119 -3.73 21.91 1.02
CA VAL A 119 -3.32 20.66 1.68
C VAL A 119 -4.14 20.49 2.96
N GLN A 120 -4.71 19.31 3.15
CA GLN A 120 -5.42 18.91 4.36
C GLN A 120 -4.98 17.50 4.77
N THR A 121 -5.18 17.14 6.04
CA THR A 121 -5.13 15.72 6.44
C THR A 121 -6.23 14.94 5.73
N VAL A 122 -6.00 13.66 5.46
CA VAL A 122 -7.01 12.85 4.74
C VAL A 122 -8.30 12.72 5.57
N CYS A 123 -8.20 12.33 6.84
CA CYS A 123 -9.35 12.25 7.73
C CYS A 123 -8.94 12.23 9.21
N LYS A 124 -8.06 13.14 9.61
CA LYS A 124 -7.71 13.34 11.03
C LYS A 124 -8.86 14.05 11.76
N TYR A 125 -9.43 15.08 11.12
CA TYR A 125 -10.52 15.87 11.66
C TYR A 125 -11.83 15.51 10.94
N LYS A 126 -12.59 14.60 11.56
CA LYS A 126 -13.78 13.94 10.96
C LYS A 126 -14.84 14.88 10.39
N ASP A 127 -14.96 16.07 10.96
CA ASP A 127 -16.00 17.04 10.61
C ASP A 127 -15.53 18.10 9.60
N SER A 128 -14.22 18.18 9.30
CA SER A 128 -13.64 19.23 8.46
C SER A 128 -12.78 18.74 7.31
N ASP A 129 -12.19 17.55 7.42
CA ASP A 129 -11.32 17.03 6.37
C ASP A 129 -12.16 16.48 5.21
N ALA A 130 -11.95 17.05 4.02
CA ALA A 130 -12.70 16.65 2.83
C ALA A 130 -12.52 15.16 2.48
N GLY A 131 -11.36 14.58 2.78
CA GLY A 131 -11.05 13.18 2.49
C GLY A 131 -11.79 12.15 3.34
N CYS A 132 -12.49 12.56 4.40
CA CYS A 132 -13.25 11.64 5.24
C CYS A 132 -14.37 10.90 4.51
N VAL A 133 -14.84 11.44 3.38
CA VAL A 133 -15.83 10.79 2.51
C VAL A 133 -15.32 9.50 1.87
N LEU A 134 -13.98 9.32 1.80
CA LEU A 134 -13.37 8.14 1.18
C LEU A 134 -13.55 6.86 2.02
N LYS A 135 -13.93 6.99 3.30
CA LYS A 135 -14.13 5.85 4.21
C LYS A 135 -15.18 4.87 3.69
N ASP A 136 -16.15 5.35 2.92
CA ASP A 136 -17.26 4.54 2.39
C ASP A 136 -16.80 3.62 1.24
N PHE A 137 -15.58 3.81 0.74
CA PHE A 137 -14.98 3.06 -0.37
C PHE A 137 -13.76 2.22 0.04
N ILE A 138 -13.44 2.20 1.34
CA ILE A 138 -12.30 1.48 1.88
C ILE A 138 -12.79 0.54 2.98
N ASP A 139 -12.67 -0.76 2.74
CA ASP A 139 -12.96 -1.76 3.76
C ASP A 139 -12.04 -1.56 4.97
N GLY A 140 -12.64 -1.37 6.15
CA GLY A 140 -11.91 -1.07 7.38
C GLY A 140 -11.68 0.42 7.65
N GLY A 141 -12.11 1.30 6.75
CA GLY A 141 -12.05 2.76 6.92
C GLY A 141 -10.76 3.40 6.41
N ILE A 142 -10.57 4.69 6.74
CA ILE A 142 -9.38 5.44 6.30
C ILE A 142 -8.13 4.84 6.93
N PRO A 143 -7.06 4.57 6.15
CA PRO A 143 -5.80 4.09 6.68
C PRO A 143 -5.20 5.05 7.71
N GLU A 144 -4.68 4.49 8.80
CA GLU A 144 -3.93 5.23 9.82
C GLU A 144 -2.42 5.03 9.62
N ASP A 145 -1.64 6.08 9.92
CA ASP A 145 -0.18 5.96 9.89
C ASP A 145 0.30 4.88 10.86
N PRO A 146 1.27 4.04 10.49
CA PRO A 146 1.74 2.96 11.37
C PRO A 146 2.38 3.45 12.69
N LEU A 147 2.73 4.74 12.81
CA LEU A 147 3.22 5.34 14.06
C LEU A 147 2.08 5.79 14.99
N GLY A 148 0.82 5.77 14.54
CA GLY A 148 -0.35 6.09 15.35
C GLY A 148 -0.46 7.57 15.76
N ASN A 149 0.32 8.46 15.16
CA ASN A 149 0.27 9.91 15.43
C ASN A 149 -0.87 10.62 14.65
N GLY A 150 -1.57 9.92 13.76
CA GLY A 150 -2.66 10.46 12.95
C GLY A 150 -2.21 11.50 11.91
N GLU A 151 -0.90 11.61 11.63
CA GLU A 151 -0.30 12.63 10.75
C GLU A 151 0.44 12.02 9.56
N GLY A 152 0.11 10.80 9.13
CA GLY A 152 0.85 10.15 8.03
C GLY A 152 0.38 10.49 6.62
N TYR A 153 -0.86 10.95 6.48
CA TYR A 153 -1.50 11.10 5.17
C TYR A 153 -2.16 12.46 4.99
N TRP A 154 -1.81 13.10 3.88
CA TRP A 154 -2.39 14.36 3.45
C TRP A 154 -2.97 14.24 2.05
N MET A 155 -3.85 15.18 1.71
CA MET A 155 -4.39 15.31 0.38
C MET A 155 -4.53 16.75 -0.06
N GLN A 156 -4.54 16.95 -1.37
CA GLN A 156 -4.86 18.20 -2.04
C GLN A 156 -5.70 17.86 -3.28
N ALA A 157 -6.82 18.54 -3.45
CA ALA A 157 -7.74 18.29 -4.54
C ALA A 157 -8.57 19.52 -4.90
N ASP A 158 -8.99 19.59 -6.15
CA ASP A 158 -9.79 20.69 -6.72
C ASP A 158 -11.11 20.20 -7.35
N GLY A 159 -11.53 18.98 -6.97
CA GLY A 159 -12.67 18.27 -7.55
C GLY A 159 -12.38 17.61 -8.91
N THR A 160 -11.41 18.12 -9.67
CA THR A 160 -10.98 17.52 -10.95
C THR A 160 -9.82 16.57 -10.72
N ARG A 161 -8.76 17.02 -10.02
CA ARG A 161 -7.55 16.27 -9.70
C ARG A 161 -7.47 16.01 -8.20
N VAL A 162 -6.79 14.93 -7.84
CA VAL A 162 -6.43 14.62 -6.45
C VAL A 162 -4.97 14.24 -6.37
N ARG A 163 -4.31 14.66 -5.29
CA ARG A 163 -2.97 14.23 -4.91
C ARG A 163 -3.00 13.80 -3.44
N PHE A 164 -2.44 12.63 -3.16
CA PHE A 164 -2.23 12.13 -1.81
C PHE A 164 -0.73 12.13 -1.49
N PHE A 165 -0.39 12.39 -0.24
CA PHE A 165 0.98 12.49 0.23
C PHE A 165 1.20 11.60 1.45
N ALA A 166 2.41 11.07 1.58
CA ALA A 166 2.87 10.39 2.79
C ALA A 166 4.34 10.71 3.05
N SER A 167 4.74 10.76 4.32
CA SER A 167 6.13 10.94 4.72
C SER A 167 6.74 9.60 5.10
N LEU A 168 7.83 9.23 4.45
CA LEU A 168 8.55 7.98 4.73
C LEU A 168 9.63 8.18 5.82
N GLU A 169 9.99 7.09 6.50
CA GLU A 169 11.01 7.11 7.54
C GLU A 169 12.42 6.84 7.02
N ASN A 170 12.53 6.15 5.89
CA ASN A 170 13.77 5.97 5.17
C ASN A 170 14.03 7.10 4.18
N SER A 171 15.31 7.39 3.94
CA SER A 171 15.72 8.30 2.87
C SER A 171 15.26 7.77 1.52
N ILE A 172 14.74 8.66 0.70
CA ILE A 172 14.36 8.37 -0.68
C ILE A 172 15.22 9.14 -1.68
N ASP A 173 15.34 8.58 -2.88
CA ASP A 173 15.99 9.26 -4.00
C ASP A 173 15.22 10.53 -4.38
N ASP A 174 15.94 11.53 -4.89
CA ASP A 174 15.34 12.80 -5.30
C ASP A 174 14.31 12.64 -6.43
N SER A 175 14.39 11.56 -7.21
CA SER A 175 13.40 11.21 -8.24
C SER A 175 12.05 10.74 -7.67
N GLU A 176 12.03 10.24 -6.43
CA GLU A 176 10.81 9.79 -5.74
C GLU A 176 10.16 10.90 -4.90
N LYS A 177 10.92 11.96 -4.59
CA LYS A 177 10.44 13.06 -3.76
C LYS A 177 9.28 13.78 -4.43
N CYS A 178 8.23 13.99 -3.66
CA CYS A 178 7.08 14.76 -4.12
C CYS A 178 7.42 16.26 -4.16
N PRO A 179 7.37 16.91 -5.32
CA PRO A 179 7.53 18.35 -5.39
C PRO A 179 6.30 19.05 -4.79
N THR A 180 6.54 19.93 -3.82
CA THR A 180 5.50 20.73 -3.17
C THR A 180 6.06 22.08 -2.73
N THR A 181 5.19 23.09 -2.72
CA THR A 181 5.48 24.42 -2.16
C THR A 181 4.71 24.67 -0.85
N ASP A 182 3.95 23.68 -0.38
CA ASP A 182 3.17 23.78 0.83
C ASP A 182 4.07 23.82 2.07
N ALA A 183 3.85 24.79 2.96
CA ALA A 183 4.72 25.06 4.09
C ALA A 183 4.74 23.92 5.13
N GLU A 184 3.66 23.14 5.27
CA GLU A 184 3.63 22.00 6.17
C GLU A 184 4.35 20.80 5.54
N LEU A 185 4.09 20.54 4.26
CA LEU A 185 4.67 19.38 3.58
C LEU A 185 6.18 19.51 3.32
N VAL A 186 6.70 20.72 3.13
CA VAL A 186 8.15 20.97 2.94
C VAL A 186 8.98 20.59 4.17
N LYS A 187 8.36 20.47 5.36
CA LYS A 187 9.05 20.04 6.59
C LYS A 187 9.39 18.54 6.59
N HIS A 188 8.89 17.77 5.62
CA HIS A 188 9.07 16.33 5.54
C HIS A 188 10.12 15.95 4.48
N ASP A 189 11.31 15.51 4.91
CA ASP A 189 12.45 15.22 4.03
C ASP A 189 12.19 14.10 3.01
N ASN A 190 11.37 13.10 3.38
CA ASN A 190 11.09 11.91 2.58
C ASN A 190 9.62 11.85 2.15
N LEU A 191 9.10 12.97 1.67
CA LEU A 191 7.72 13.07 1.21
C LEU A 191 7.55 12.41 -0.16
N ILE A 192 6.60 11.49 -0.28
CA ILE A 192 6.15 10.89 -1.54
C ILE A 192 4.72 11.32 -1.85
N CYS A 193 4.32 11.25 -3.12
CA CYS A 193 2.93 11.46 -3.51
C CYS A 193 2.50 10.65 -4.71
N ILE A 194 1.19 10.46 -4.80
CA ILE A 194 0.51 9.89 -5.97
C ILE A 194 -0.67 10.79 -6.35
N SER A 195 -1.02 10.83 -7.63
CA SER A 195 -2.09 11.69 -8.12
C SER A 195 -2.93 11.04 -9.21
N ALA A 196 -4.16 11.52 -9.35
CA ALA A 196 -5.07 11.18 -10.43
C ALA A 196 -5.71 12.45 -11.05
N PRO A 197 -5.97 12.43 -12.36
CA PRO A 197 -6.68 13.50 -13.06
C PRO A 197 -8.19 13.39 -12.92
#